data_AF-A0A9C8WJ79-F1
#
_entry.id   AF-A0A9C8WJ79-F1
#
_cell.length_a   1.000
_cell.length_b   1.000
_cell.length_c   1.000
_cell.angle_alpha   90.00
_cell.angle_beta   90.00
_cell.angle_gamma   90.00
#
_symmetry.space_group_name_H-M   'P 1'
#
loop_
_entity.id
_entity.type
_entity.pdbx_description
1 polymer ?
#
loop_
_entity_poly.entity_id
_entity_poly.type
_entity_poly.pdbx_seq_one_letter_code
_entity_poly.pdbx_strand_id
1 'polypeptide(L)' 'MAIYKISYVVTGKPHPGAIMNTETKPKVGDRVTLGNETFEIVEVVDLMPARGNFHFLHVTCKPIEE' A
#
# COMPACT_ATOMS: atom_id res chain seq x y z
N MET A 1 19.59 -1.95 -2.63
CA MET A 1 18.32 -1.21 -2.55
C MET A 1 17.23 -2.23 -2.22
N ALA A 2 16.37 -1.98 -1.23
CA ALA A 2 15.24 -2.86 -0.93
C ALA A 2 14.08 -2.55 -1.89
N ILE A 3 13.37 -3.57 -2.37
CA ILE A 3 12.19 -3.44 -3.22
C ILE A 3 10.99 -3.95 -2.42
N TYR A 4 10.00 -3.08 -2.22
CA TYR A 4 8.74 -3.39 -1.56
C TYR A 4 7.67 -3.53 -2.63
N LYS A 5 7.18 -4.75 -2.83
CA LYS A 5 6.03 -5.01 -3.68
C LYS A 5 4.78 -4.95 -2.79
N ILE A 6 3.97 -3.92 -3.00
CA ILE A 6 2.85 -3.56 -2.15
C ILE A 6 1.56 -3.91 -2.86
N SER A 7 0.67 -4.62 -2.18
CA SER A 7 -0.72 -4.85 -2.57
C SER A 7 -1.62 -3.88 -1.81
N TYR A 8 -2.02 -2.79 -2.46
CA TYR A 8 -2.97 -1.83 -1.93
C TYR A 8 -4.41 -2.32 -2.08
N VAL A 9 -5.15 -2.30 -0.97
CA VAL A 9 -6.58 -2.60 -0.91
C VAL A 9 -7.32 -1.40 -0.35
N VAL A 10 -8.30 -0.90 -1.09
CA VAL A 10 -9.13 0.24 -0.66
C VAL A 10 -10.39 -0.30 0.01
N THR A 11 -10.63 0.12 1.25
CA THR A 11 -11.86 -0.17 1.98
C THR A 11 -12.91 0.91 1.74
N GLY A 12 -14.20 0.57 1.87
CA GLY A 12 -15.31 1.53 1.79
C GLY A 12 -15.72 1.95 0.37
N LYS A 13 -14.99 1.52 -0.67
CA LYS A 13 -15.37 1.69 -2.08
C LYS A 13 -15.06 0.43 -2.89
N PRO A 14 -15.81 0.10 -3.94
CA PRO A 14 -15.47 -0.96 -4.89
C PRO A 14 -14.34 -0.51 -5.85
N HIS A 15 -13.38 0.27 -5.35
CA HIS A 15 -12.27 0.75 -6.15
C HIS A 15 -11.31 -0.41 -6.41
N PRO A 16 -10.83 -0.60 -7.65
CA PRO A 16 -9.78 -1.59 -7.90
C PRO A 16 -8.56 -1.22 -7.04
N GLY A 17 -8.16 -2.16 -6.18
CA GLY A 17 -6.85 -2.09 -5.52
C GLY A 17 -5.73 -2.07 -6.56
N ALA A 18 -4.50 -1.86 -6.11
CA ALA A 18 -3.34 -1.78 -7.00
C ALA A 18 -2.16 -2.56 -6.43
N ILE A 19 -1.32 -3.10 -7.31
CA ILE A 19 -0.03 -3.66 -6.93
C ILE A 19 1.06 -2.74 -7.46
N MET A 20 1.93 -2.23 -6.60
CA MET A 20 3.00 -1.32 -6.96
C MET A 20 4.32 -1.74 -6.32
N ASN A 21 5.44 -1.41 -6.97
CA ASN A 21 6.76 -1.56 -6.39
C ASN A 21 7.25 -0.19 -5.90
N THR A 22 7.78 -0.13 -4.68
CA THR A 22 8.39 1.07 -4.11
C THR A 22 9.76 0.74 -3.53
N GLU A 23 10.63 1.73 -3.45
CA GLU A 23 11.94 1.59 -2.77
C GLU A 23 11.85 1.96 -1.28
N THR A 24 10.73 2.52 -0.86
CA THR A 24 10.44 2.95 0.51
C THR A 24 9.34 2.11 1.13
N LYS A 25 9.53 1.68 2.39
CA LYS A 25 8.50 0.96 3.14
C LYS A 25 7.34 1.92 3.45
N PRO A 26 6.08 1.59 3.07
CA PRO A 26 4.90 2.39 3.41
C PRO A 26 4.66 2.36 4.92
N LYS A 27 4.04 3.42 5.44
CA LYS A 27 3.68 3.55 6.85
C LYS A 27 2.21 3.92 7.01
N VAL A 28 1.64 3.56 8.15
CA VAL A 28 0.31 4.03 8.55
C VAL A 28 0.34 5.56 8.66
N GLY A 29 -0.68 6.21 8.09
CA GLY A 29 -0.79 7.66 7.97
C GLY A 29 -0.19 8.25 6.69
N ASP A 30 0.59 7.47 5.92
CA ASP A 30 1.07 7.93 4.61
C ASP A 30 -0.13 8.07 3.64
N ARG A 31 0.02 8.97 2.66
CA ARG A 31 -0.95 9.18 1.59
C ARG A 31 -0.44 8.54 0.30
N VAL A 32 -1.31 7.80 -0.38
CA VAL A 32 -1.02 7.17 -1.67
C VAL A 32 -2.07 7.58 -2.70
N THR A 33 -1.62 7.95 -3.88
CA THR A 33 -2.50 8.25 -5.02
C THR A 33 -2.63 6.99 -5.88
N LEU A 34 -3.85 6.47 -6.01
CA LEU A 34 -4.17 5.34 -6.86
C LEU A 34 -5.10 5.83 -7.98
N GLY A 35 -4.57 5.91 -9.21
CA GLY A 35 -5.28 6.57 -10.30
C GLY A 35 -5.41 8.07 -10.05
N ASN A 36 -6.64 8.57 -9.95
CA ASN A 36 -6.95 9.99 -9.74
C ASN A 36 -7.43 10.30 -8.31
N GLU A 37 -7.51 9.29 -7.45
CA GLU A 37 -7.95 9.45 -6.06
C GLU A 37 -6.77 9.27 -5.10
N THR A 38 -6.79 10.03 -4.00
CA THR A 38 -5.80 9.88 -2.92
C THR A 38 -6.44 9.14 -1.75
N PHE A 39 -5.66 8.27 -1.12
CA PHE A 39 -6.08 7.42 -0.01
C PHE A 39 -5.07 7.52 1.14
N GLU A 40 -5.56 7.35 2.36
CA GLU A 40 -4.72 7.27 3.56
C GLU A 40 -4.47 5.80 3.92
N ILE A 41 -3.22 5.44 4.16
CA ILE A 41 -2.83 4.11 4.63
C ILE A 41 -3.24 3.96 6.09
N VAL A 42 -4.06 2.97 6.39
CA VAL A 42 -4.53 2.68 7.75
C VAL A 42 -3.90 1.42 8.33
N GLU A 43 -3.39 0.53 7.47
CA GLU A 43 -2.76 -0.72 7.91
C GLU A 43 -1.64 -1.12 6.95
N VAL A 44 -0.55 -1.67 7.49
CA VAL A 44 0.57 -2.24 6.73
C VAL A 44 0.92 -3.60 7.35
N VAL A 45 0.80 -4.66 6.55
CA VAL A 45 1.07 -6.05 6.98
C VAL A 45 2.13 -6.67 6.06
N ASP A 46 3.17 -7.25 6.65
CA ASP A 46 4.12 -8.08 5.91
C ASP A 46 3.46 -9.45 5.59
N LEU A 47 3.14 -9.70 4.32
CA LEU A 47 2.42 -10.92 3.89
C LEU A 47 3.30 -12.17 3.86
N MET A 48 4.61 -11.98 3.70
CA MET A 48 5.58 -13.06 3.74
C MET A 48 6.90 -12.55 4.32
N PRO A 49 7.72 -13.44 4.90
CA PRO A 49 9.08 -13.09 5.28
C PRO A 49 9.84 -12.53 4.09
N ALA A 50 10.63 -11.48 4.34
CA ALA A 50 11.47 -10.87 3.33
C ALA A 50 12.42 -11.90 2.73
N ARG A 51 12.56 -11.89 1.40
CA ARG A 51 13.54 -12.73 0.69
C ARG A 51 14.68 -11.85 0.22
N GLY A 52 15.71 -11.75 1.06
CA GLY A 52 16.81 -10.81 0.83
C GLY A 52 16.31 -9.37 0.85
N ASN A 53 16.45 -8.67 -0.27
CA ASN A 53 16.02 -7.28 -0.43
C ASN A 53 14.56 -7.13 -0.90
N PHE A 54 13.83 -8.24 -1.08
CA PHE A 54 12.46 -8.22 -1.58
C PHE A 54 11.44 -8.43 -0.46
N HIS A 55 10.51 -7.49 -0.32
CA HIS A 55 9.46 -7.50 0.68
C HIS A 55 8.09 -7.48 -0.01
N PHE A 56 7.15 -8.30 0.46
CA PHE A 56 5.78 -8.28 -0.04
C PHE A 56 4.84 -7.83 1.06
N LEU A 57 4.23 -6.67 0.86
CA LEU A 57 3.40 -5.99 1.85
C LEU A 57 1.95 -5.96 1.37
N HIS A 58 1.02 -6.18 2.29
CA HIS A 58 -0.37 -5.79 2.14
C HIS A 58 -0.56 -4.44 2.80
N VAL A 59 -1.24 -3.54 2.10
CA VAL A 59 -1.56 -2.22 2.62
C VAL A 59 -3.04 -1.98 2.45
N THR A 60 -3.69 -1.64 3.55
CA THR A 60 -5.09 -1.25 3.53
C THR A 60 -5.18 0.26 3.59
N CYS A 61 -5.98 0.82 2.69
CA CYS A 61 -6.21 2.26 2.59
C CYS A 61 -7.69 2.56 2.76
N LYS A 62 -7.98 3.79 3.20
CA LYS A 62 -9.33 4.39 3.17
C LYS A 62 -9.31 5.63 2.29
N PRO A 63 -10.43 5.98 1.63
CA PRO A 63 -10.56 7.28 0.99
C PRO A 63 -10.41 8.38 2.04
N ILE A 64 -9.71 9.45 1.68
CA ILE A 64 -9.74 10.69 2.44
C ILE A 64 -10.95 11.46 1.91
N GLU A 65 -11.99 11.58 2.72
CA GLU A 65 -13.06 12.55 2.45
C GLU A 65 -12.43 13.94 2.52
N GLU A 66 -12.70 14.78 1.52
CA GLU A 66 -12.20 16.15 1.42
C GLU A 66 -12.82 17.06 2.50
#